data_AF-A0A3D1T8M1-F1
#
_entry.id   AF-A0A3D1T8M1-F1
#
_cell.length_a   1.000
_cell.length_b   1.000
_cell.length_c   1.000
_cell.angle_alpha   90.00
_cell.angle_beta   90.00
_cell.angle_gamma   90.00
#
_symmetry.space_group_name_H-M   'P 1'
#
loop_
_entity.id
_entity.type
_entity.pdbx_description
1 polymer ?
#
loop_
_entity_poly.entity_id
_entity_poly.type
_entity_poly.pdbx_seq_one_letter_code
_entity_poly.pdbx_strand_id
1 'polypeptide(L)'
;PPPTALKPFNGPPRGFSFPREIQPILDRHCISCHNGNPEVPYDLRNHEVLDPIAQRRWSRAYLELTHARPDDPAIAARWRGDPDHPMLNWTSAQSAPPIQPALAVGSNRSRLVDLLDSGHEDVHMTTQEMQKLAAWIDLCVPFCGNYTEAHAWSAEEQAKYQHFITKRAHFADEP
;
A
#
# COMPACT_ATOMS: atom_id res chain seq x y z
N PRO A 1 -33.79 -8.08 7.01
CA PRO A 1 -33.88 -6.84 6.20
C PRO A 1 -33.62 -7.19 4.73
N PRO A 2 -34.25 -6.52 3.75
CA PRO A 2 -33.93 -6.75 2.35
C PRO A 2 -32.47 -6.34 2.04
N PRO A 3 -31.81 -6.98 1.06
CA PRO A 3 -30.48 -6.57 0.64
C PRO A 3 -30.52 -5.14 0.12
N THR A 4 -29.65 -4.29 0.65
CA THR A 4 -29.54 -2.88 0.25
C THR A 4 -28.34 -2.72 -0.67
N ALA A 5 -28.48 -1.90 -1.71
CA ALA A 5 -27.36 -1.55 -2.59
C ALA A 5 -26.22 -0.93 -1.76
N LEU A 6 -25.02 -1.48 -1.92
CA LEU A 6 -23.84 -0.96 -1.23
C LEU A 6 -23.50 0.43 -1.77
N LYS A 7 -23.27 1.38 -0.86
CA LYS A 7 -22.71 2.69 -1.23
C LYS A 7 -21.25 2.49 -1.65
N PRO A 8 -20.82 2.99 -2.82
CA PRO A 8 -19.43 2.89 -3.24
C PRO A 8 -18.46 3.52 -2.24
N PHE A 9 -17.29 2.91 -2.06
CA PHE A 9 -16.24 3.41 -1.19
C PHE A 9 -15.55 4.65 -1.82
N ASN A 10 -15.95 5.84 -1.36
CA ASN A 10 -15.29 7.10 -1.72
C ASN A 10 -15.06 7.27 -3.23
N GLY A 11 -16.11 7.05 -4.03
CA GLY A 11 -16.10 7.16 -5.49
C GLY A 11 -16.31 5.83 -6.22
N PRO A 12 -16.04 5.77 -7.55
CA PRO A 12 -16.25 4.57 -8.35
C PRO A 12 -15.25 3.45 -7.97
N PRO A 13 -15.61 2.17 -8.23
CA PRO A 13 -14.72 1.04 -8.06
C PRO A 13 -13.40 1.21 -8.81
N ARG A 14 -12.29 0.92 -8.13
CA ARG A 14 -10.93 0.99 -8.65
C ARG A 14 -10.01 0.14 -7.78
N GLY A 15 -8.84 -0.22 -8.30
CA GLY A 15 -7.82 -0.82 -7.44
C GLY A 15 -7.24 0.20 -6.46
N PHE A 16 -6.80 -0.29 -5.30
CA PHE A 16 -6.32 0.56 -4.22
C PHE A 16 -4.82 0.83 -4.39
N SER A 17 -4.46 2.07 -4.72
CA SER A 17 -3.08 2.50 -4.96
C SER A 17 -2.56 3.32 -3.77
N PHE A 18 -1.52 2.85 -3.10
CA PHE A 18 -0.90 3.60 -2.00
C PHE A 18 -0.43 5.00 -2.45
N PRO A 19 0.30 5.17 -3.57
CA PRO A 19 0.69 6.49 -4.07
C PRO A 19 -0.48 7.44 -4.33
N ARG A 20 -1.67 6.94 -4.70
CA ARG A 20 -2.84 7.79 -5.01
C ARG A 20 -3.77 8.01 -3.83
N GLU A 21 -3.88 7.04 -2.92
CA GLU A 21 -4.88 7.05 -1.86
C GLU A 21 -4.30 7.42 -0.50
N ILE A 22 -3.04 7.04 -0.22
CA ILE A 22 -2.43 7.19 1.11
C ILE A 22 -1.32 8.24 1.12
N GLN A 23 -0.41 8.22 0.14
CA GLN A 23 0.67 9.21 0.08
C GLN A 23 0.16 10.67 0.14
N PRO A 24 -0.94 11.08 -0.53
CA PRO A 24 -1.45 12.45 -0.42
C PRO A 24 -2.02 12.82 0.95
N ILE A 25 -2.30 11.84 1.80
CA ILE A 25 -2.68 12.04 3.20
C ILE A 25 -1.42 12.30 4.02
N LEU A 26 -0.38 11.48 3.83
CA LEU A 26 0.92 11.66 4.47
C LEU A 26 1.55 13.00 4.09
N ASP A 27 1.46 13.39 2.82
CA ASP A 27 2.01 14.65 2.31
C ASP A 27 1.36 15.88 2.96
N ARG A 28 0.07 15.77 3.34
CA ARG A 28 -0.67 16.86 3.98
C ARG A 28 -0.37 16.96 5.47
N HIS A 29 -0.26 15.81 6.14
CA HIS A 29 -0.35 15.74 7.59
C HIS A 29 0.94 15.31 8.30
N CYS A 30 1.82 14.56 7.62
CA CYS A 30 2.89 13.83 8.28
C CYS A 30 4.29 14.29 7.88
N ILE A 31 4.50 14.62 6.59
CA ILE A 31 5.86 14.88 6.07
C ILE A 31 6.50 16.16 6.61
N SER A 32 5.76 17.05 7.28
CA SER A 32 6.35 18.22 7.95
C SER A 32 7.37 17.80 9.02
N CYS A 33 7.04 16.76 9.78
CA CYS A 33 7.90 16.17 10.81
C CYS A 33 8.66 14.93 10.28
N HIS A 34 7.99 14.07 9.51
CA HIS A 34 8.56 12.83 8.95
C HIS A 34 9.21 13.04 7.57
N ASN A 35 10.18 13.96 7.51
CA ASN A 35 10.89 14.37 6.29
C ASN A 35 12.31 13.76 6.19
N GLY A 36 12.57 12.65 6.87
CA GLY A 36 13.92 12.06 6.96
C GLY A 36 14.84 12.77 7.95
N ASN A 37 14.30 13.61 8.84
CA ASN A 37 15.00 14.05 10.05
C ASN A 37 15.38 12.81 10.90
N PRO A 38 16.67 12.60 11.24
CA PRO A 38 17.09 11.44 12.03
C PRO A 38 16.55 11.40 13.46
N GLU A 39 16.09 12.54 14.01
CA GLU A 39 15.50 12.62 15.35
C GLU A 39 14.04 12.14 15.40
N VAL A 40 13.39 11.98 14.24
CA VAL A 40 12.02 11.51 14.13
C VAL A 40 12.00 10.17 13.40
N PRO A 41 11.37 9.11 13.95
CA PRO A 41 11.29 7.83 13.26
C PRO A 41 10.59 7.95 11.90
N TYR A 42 11.06 7.17 10.93
CA TYR A 42 10.50 7.04 9.58
C TYR A 42 10.60 8.30 8.70
N ASP A 43 10.97 8.07 7.44
CA ASP A 43 10.83 9.04 6.35
C ASP A 43 9.54 8.71 5.59
N LEU A 44 8.54 9.59 5.66
CA LEU A 44 7.23 9.37 5.04
C LEU A 44 7.06 10.09 3.70
N ARG A 45 8.15 10.58 3.12
CA ARG A 45 8.12 11.21 1.79
C ARG A 45 7.95 10.19 0.68
N ASN A 46 7.41 10.66 -0.44
CA ASN A 46 7.26 9.88 -1.67
C ASN A 46 8.58 9.72 -2.46
N HIS A 47 9.69 9.51 -1.76
CA HIS A 47 10.98 9.28 -2.42
C HIS A 47 10.99 7.90 -3.06
N GLU A 48 11.34 7.85 -4.33
CA GLU A 48 11.37 6.60 -5.06
C GLU A 48 12.55 5.72 -4.63
N VAL A 49 12.27 4.44 -4.42
CA VAL A 49 13.25 3.39 -4.17
C VAL A 49 13.09 2.32 -5.24
N LEU A 50 14.08 2.25 -6.14
CA LEU A 50 14.10 1.24 -7.20
C LEU A 50 14.44 -0.14 -6.63
N ASP A 51 13.57 -1.11 -6.88
CA ASP A 51 13.86 -2.53 -6.73
C ASP A 51 14.03 -3.16 -8.11
N PRO A 52 15.28 -3.43 -8.53
CA PRO A 52 15.56 -3.94 -9.88
C PRO A 52 15.07 -5.38 -10.07
N ILE A 53 14.91 -6.15 -8.99
CA ILE A 53 14.49 -7.56 -9.07
C ILE A 53 12.98 -7.68 -9.11
N ALA A 54 12.26 -6.92 -8.28
CA ALA A 54 10.81 -6.81 -8.36
C ALA A 54 10.34 -5.98 -9.58
N GLN A 55 11.28 -5.29 -10.25
CA GLN A 55 11.02 -4.33 -11.32
C GLN A 55 9.98 -3.28 -10.90
N ARG A 56 10.13 -2.76 -9.69
CA ARG A 56 9.18 -1.83 -9.07
C ARG A 56 9.90 -0.60 -8.53
N ARG A 57 9.21 0.53 -8.58
CA ARG A 57 9.59 1.80 -7.98
C ARG A 57 8.74 1.99 -6.72
N TRP A 58 9.24 1.55 -5.57
CA TRP A 58 8.55 1.71 -4.29
C TRP A 58 8.63 3.18 -3.82
N SER A 59 7.73 3.60 -2.93
CA SER A 59 7.94 4.84 -2.19
C SER A 59 8.61 4.55 -0.85
N ARG A 60 9.47 5.46 -0.40
CA ARG A 60 10.11 5.40 0.92
C ARG A 60 9.07 5.29 2.03
N ALA A 61 8.01 6.11 2.00
CA ALA A 61 6.91 6.04 2.96
C ALA A 61 6.28 4.65 3.07
N TYR A 62 6.04 3.99 1.93
CA TYR A 62 5.46 2.64 1.93
C TYR A 62 6.40 1.63 2.60
N LEU A 63 7.69 1.69 2.26
CA LEU A 63 8.69 0.80 2.87
C LEU A 63 8.83 1.05 4.37
N GLU A 64 8.80 2.29 4.84
CA GLU A 64 8.87 2.59 6.27
C GLU A 64 7.63 2.14 7.04
N LEU A 65 6.42 2.45 6.55
CA LEU A 65 5.16 2.08 7.21
C LEU A 65 4.93 0.56 7.28
N THR A 66 5.41 -0.18 6.28
CA THR A 66 5.36 -1.65 6.27
C THR A 66 6.59 -2.29 6.94
N HIS A 67 7.46 -1.47 7.55
CA HIS A 67 8.71 -1.89 8.19
C HIS A 67 9.59 -2.76 7.28
N ALA A 68 9.51 -2.50 5.98
CA ALA A 68 10.14 -3.34 4.98
C ALA A 68 11.66 -3.28 5.04
N ARG A 69 12.28 -4.44 4.84
CA ARG A 69 13.73 -4.58 4.71
C ARG A 69 14.07 -5.30 3.41
N PRO A 70 15.13 -4.91 2.71
CA PRO A 70 15.57 -5.62 1.52
C PRO A 70 16.26 -6.92 1.94
N ASP A 71 16.01 -8.00 1.21
CA ASP A 71 16.76 -9.25 1.40
C ASP A 71 18.23 -9.11 1.01
N ASP A 72 18.47 -8.27 0.00
CA ASP A 72 19.80 -7.93 -0.46
C ASP A 72 20.01 -6.42 -0.29
N PRO A 73 20.62 -6.00 0.84
CA PRO A 73 20.91 -4.60 1.12
C PRO A 73 21.89 -3.98 0.13
N ALA A 74 22.76 -4.77 -0.52
CA ALA A 74 23.79 -4.24 -1.41
C ALA A 74 23.19 -3.65 -2.69
N ILE A 75 22.06 -4.20 -3.15
CA ILE A 75 21.33 -3.74 -4.33
C ILE A 75 19.91 -3.24 -4.02
N ALA A 76 19.56 -3.12 -2.73
CA ALA A 76 18.26 -2.65 -2.26
C ALA A 76 17.07 -3.36 -2.96
N ALA A 77 17.11 -4.69 -3.01
CA ALA A 77 16.14 -5.48 -3.77
C ALA A 77 15.39 -6.49 -2.89
N ARG A 78 14.24 -6.94 -3.40
CA ARG A 78 13.35 -7.91 -2.75
C ARG A 78 12.93 -7.45 -1.37
N TRP A 79 12.34 -6.26 -1.31
CA TRP A 79 11.82 -5.70 -0.07
C TRP A 79 10.72 -6.60 0.51
N ARG A 80 10.85 -6.96 1.79
CA ARG A 80 9.84 -7.69 2.55
C ARG A 80 9.35 -6.84 3.72
N GLY A 81 8.05 -6.53 3.72
CA GLY A 81 7.36 -5.93 4.86
C GLY A 81 7.29 -6.90 6.04
N ASP A 82 7.17 -6.35 7.25
CA ASP A 82 6.94 -7.08 8.49
C ASP A 82 5.43 -7.07 8.82
N PRO A 83 4.68 -8.12 8.47
CA PRO A 83 3.22 -8.18 8.64
C PRO A 83 2.77 -8.24 10.10
N ASP A 84 3.66 -8.59 11.02
CA ASP A 84 3.35 -8.81 12.43
C ASP A 84 3.74 -7.61 13.31
N HIS A 85 4.23 -6.52 12.70
CA HIS A 85 4.71 -5.37 13.45
C HIS A 85 3.55 -4.67 14.22
N PRO A 86 3.72 -4.34 15.52
CA PRO A 86 2.62 -3.77 16.31
C PRO A 86 2.12 -2.40 15.81
N MET A 87 2.97 -1.61 15.14
CA MET A 87 2.57 -0.30 14.61
C MET A 87 1.56 -0.47 13.47
N LEU A 88 1.82 -1.40 12.57
CA LEU A 88 0.99 -1.70 11.41
C LEU A 88 1.11 -3.20 11.12
N ASN A 89 0.00 -3.91 11.19
CA ASN A 89 -0.06 -5.35 10.93
C ASN A 89 -1.17 -5.69 9.94
N TRP A 90 -0.97 -6.77 9.18
CA TRP A 90 -1.89 -7.22 8.15
C TRP A 90 -1.73 -8.72 7.89
N THR A 91 -2.69 -9.32 7.21
CA THR A 91 -2.57 -10.71 6.76
C THR A 91 -1.55 -10.81 5.62
N SER A 92 -0.40 -11.42 5.88
CA SER A 92 0.60 -11.66 4.84
C SER A 92 0.07 -12.59 3.75
N ALA A 93 0.39 -12.29 2.49
CA ALA A 93 0.12 -13.19 1.36
C ALA A 93 0.83 -14.55 1.48
N GLN A 94 1.83 -14.65 2.36
CA GLN A 94 2.56 -15.88 2.68
C GLN A 94 2.15 -16.51 4.02
N SER A 95 1.14 -15.95 4.70
CA SER A 95 0.64 -16.53 5.94
C SER A 95 0.11 -17.94 5.71
N ALA A 96 0.28 -18.81 6.70
CA ALA A 96 -0.32 -20.13 6.67
C ALA A 96 -1.86 -19.98 6.57
N PRO A 97 -2.59 -21.02 6.12
CA PRO A 97 -4.04 -20.95 5.94
C PRO A 97 -4.89 -21.37 7.16
N PRO A 98 -4.46 -21.33 8.45
CA PRO A 98 -5.39 -21.68 9.51
C PRO A 98 -6.49 -20.63 9.63
N ILE A 99 -7.63 -21.05 10.14
CA ILE A 99 -8.72 -20.13 10.48
C ILE A 99 -8.19 -19.15 11.53
N GLN A 100 -8.19 -17.87 11.17
CA GLN A 100 -7.84 -16.80 12.10
C GLN A 100 -9.07 -16.41 12.92
N PRO A 101 -8.91 -16.03 14.20
CA PRO A 101 -10.01 -15.46 14.97
C PRO A 101 -10.47 -14.15 14.31
N ALA A 102 -11.73 -13.77 14.55
CA ALA A 102 -12.21 -12.47 14.12
C ALA A 102 -11.29 -11.37 14.69
N LEU A 103 -11.00 -10.34 13.88
CA LEU A 103 -10.23 -9.18 14.33
C LEU A 103 -8.78 -9.51 14.77
N ALA A 104 -8.19 -10.59 14.25
CA ALA A 104 -6.84 -11.04 14.61
C ALA A 104 -5.74 -10.04 14.21
N VAL A 105 -5.87 -9.44 13.03
CA VAL A 105 -4.93 -8.49 12.40
C VAL A 105 -5.72 -7.45 11.61
N GLY A 106 -5.05 -6.40 11.15
CA GLY A 106 -5.62 -5.37 10.30
C GLY A 106 -5.66 -4.00 10.97
N SER A 107 -6.47 -3.10 10.41
CA SER A 107 -6.57 -1.71 10.83
C SER A 107 -6.94 -1.58 12.32
N ASN A 108 -7.86 -2.42 12.77
CA ASN A 108 -8.35 -2.47 14.15
C ASN A 108 -7.34 -3.02 15.19
N ARG A 109 -6.23 -3.61 14.73
CA ARG A 109 -5.14 -4.12 15.59
C ARG A 109 -3.84 -3.36 15.37
N SER A 110 -3.82 -2.42 14.44
CA SER A 110 -2.66 -1.61 14.10
C SER A 110 -2.61 -0.38 15.00
N ARG A 111 -1.56 -0.24 15.83
CA ARG A 111 -1.40 0.91 16.73
C ARG A 111 -1.38 2.25 15.99
N LEU A 112 -1.01 2.25 14.70
CA LEU A 112 -1.07 3.44 13.85
C LEU A 112 -2.47 4.05 13.82
N VAL A 113 -3.53 3.24 13.75
CA VAL A 113 -4.91 3.75 13.68
C VAL A 113 -5.29 4.41 15.00
N ASP A 114 -5.00 3.75 16.13
CA ASP A 114 -5.26 4.31 17.47
C ASP A 114 -4.47 5.60 17.71
N LEU A 115 -3.20 5.63 17.29
CA LEU A 115 -2.31 6.79 17.42
C LEU A 115 -2.86 8.01 16.65
N LEU A 116 -3.33 7.80 15.42
CA LEU A 116 -3.87 8.88 14.59
C LEU A 116 -5.25 9.32 15.07
N ASP A 117 -6.11 8.41 15.52
CA ASP A 117 -7.42 8.73 16.10
C ASP A 117 -7.28 9.55 17.41
N SER A 118 -6.20 9.31 18.17
CA SER A 118 -5.88 10.05 19.39
C SER A 118 -5.27 11.44 19.14
N GLY A 119 -5.00 11.82 17.89
CA GLY A 119 -4.45 13.15 17.54
C GLY A 119 -2.94 13.29 17.71
N HIS A 120 -2.16 12.41 17.08
CA HIS A 120 -0.68 12.48 17.08
C HIS A 120 -0.17 13.87 16.65
N GLU A 121 0.54 14.57 17.55
CA GLU A 121 1.06 15.92 17.31
C GLU A 121 0.00 16.92 16.81
N ASP A 122 -1.19 16.88 17.42
CA ASP A 122 -2.35 17.71 17.07
C ASP A 122 -2.84 17.56 15.60
N VAL A 123 -2.44 16.49 14.93
CA VAL A 123 -2.94 16.14 13.59
C VAL A 123 -4.33 15.54 13.70
N HIS A 124 -5.29 16.14 13.01
CA HIS A 124 -6.66 15.64 12.91
C HIS A 124 -7.03 15.31 11.47
N MET A 125 -7.33 14.04 11.25
CA MET A 125 -7.68 13.52 9.94
C MET A 125 -9.18 13.52 9.74
N THR A 126 -9.63 13.71 8.49
CA THR A 126 -11.04 13.56 8.16
C THR A 126 -11.47 12.10 8.25
N THR A 127 -12.77 11.86 8.45
CA THR A 127 -13.35 10.50 8.42
C THR A 127 -12.99 9.75 7.13
N GLN A 128 -12.98 10.45 5.99
CA GLN A 128 -12.62 9.85 4.70
C GLN A 128 -11.15 9.41 4.65
N GLU A 129 -10.24 10.21 5.20
CA GLU A 129 -8.80 9.86 5.26
C GLU A 129 -8.55 8.66 6.18
N MET A 130 -9.17 8.64 7.36
CA MET A 130 -9.10 7.48 8.28
C MET A 130 -9.67 6.21 7.64
N GLN A 131 -10.79 6.33 6.92
CA GLN A 131 -11.37 5.21 6.16
C GLN A 131 -10.42 4.67 5.08
N LYS A 132 -9.69 5.55 4.38
CA LYS A 132 -8.71 5.12 3.38
C LYS A 132 -7.52 4.40 4.01
N LEU A 133 -6.97 4.91 5.12
CA LEU A 133 -5.91 4.23 5.87
C LEU A 133 -6.35 2.86 6.36
N ALA A 134 -7.54 2.77 6.98
CA ALA A 134 -8.08 1.51 7.45
C ALA A 134 -8.29 0.51 6.29
N ALA A 135 -8.91 0.97 5.20
CA ALA A 135 -9.11 0.15 4.00
C ALA A 135 -7.80 -0.33 3.37
N TRP A 136 -6.76 0.51 3.35
CA TRP A 136 -5.44 0.12 2.84
C TRP A 136 -4.83 -1.01 3.66
N ILE A 137 -4.87 -0.91 4.99
CA ILE A 137 -4.36 -1.96 5.89
C ILE A 137 -5.18 -3.25 5.71
N ASP A 138 -6.51 -3.15 5.70
CA ASP A 138 -7.42 -4.31 5.61
C ASP A 138 -7.41 -4.99 4.25
N LEU A 139 -7.00 -4.27 3.19
CA LEU A 139 -6.71 -4.84 1.87
C LEU A 139 -5.32 -5.50 1.78
N CYS A 140 -4.66 -5.72 2.92
CA CYS A 140 -3.32 -6.29 3.01
C CYS A 140 -2.25 -5.41 2.37
N VAL A 141 -2.34 -4.10 2.63
CA VAL A 141 -1.36 -3.07 2.28
C VAL A 141 -0.91 -3.08 0.80
N PRO A 142 -1.82 -3.04 -0.19
CA PRO A 142 -1.41 -3.00 -1.59
C PRO A 142 -0.61 -1.73 -1.88
N PHE A 143 0.50 -1.85 -2.61
CA PHE A 143 1.24 -0.68 -3.10
C PHE A 143 0.60 -0.12 -4.37
N CYS A 144 0.34 -0.97 -5.37
CA CYS A 144 -0.19 -0.58 -6.67
C CYS A 144 -1.68 -0.92 -6.79
N GLY A 145 -2.46 -0.01 -7.36
CA GLY A 145 -3.87 -0.23 -7.70
C GLY A 145 -4.08 -0.95 -9.03
N ASN A 146 -3.03 -1.13 -9.83
CA ASN A 146 -3.06 -2.01 -11.00
C ASN A 146 -1.66 -2.56 -11.30
N TYR A 147 -1.60 -3.52 -12.23
CA TYR A 147 -0.37 -4.26 -12.51
C TYR A 147 0.79 -3.39 -13.05
N THR A 148 0.47 -2.38 -13.86
CA THR A 148 1.47 -1.55 -14.52
C THR A 148 1.94 -0.37 -13.66
N GLU A 149 1.17 0.07 -12.68
CA GLU A 149 1.54 1.24 -11.87
C GLU A 149 2.91 1.12 -11.20
N ALA A 150 3.74 2.17 -11.28
CA ALA A 150 5.09 2.21 -10.67
C ALA A 150 6.07 1.11 -11.16
N HIS A 151 5.85 0.54 -12.34
CA HIS A 151 6.79 -0.40 -12.94
C HIS A 151 8.17 0.23 -13.20
N ALA A 152 9.23 -0.59 -13.15
CA ALA A 152 10.58 -0.22 -13.57
C ALA A 152 11.00 -0.84 -14.91
N TRP A 153 10.04 -1.41 -15.65
CA TRP A 153 10.27 -2.07 -16.94
C TRP A 153 10.93 -1.18 -17.99
N SER A 154 11.82 -1.80 -18.77
CA SER A 154 12.35 -1.24 -20.02
C SER A 154 11.24 -1.05 -21.08
N ALA A 155 11.54 -0.28 -22.13
CA ALA A 155 10.61 -0.10 -23.24
C ALA A 155 10.24 -1.42 -23.94
N GLU A 156 11.20 -2.34 -24.05
CA GLU A 156 10.98 -3.68 -24.63
C GLU A 156 10.01 -4.52 -23.78
N GLU A 157 10.20 -4.52 -22.46
CA GLU A 157 9.33 -5.24 -21.52
C GLU A 157 7.91 -4.68 -21.51
N GLN A 158 7.75 -3.36 -21.58
CA GLN A 158 6.44 -2.71 -21.74
C GLN A 158 5.77 -3.12 -23.05
N ALA A 159 6.49 -3.10 -24.16
CA ALA A 159 5.98 -3.52 -25.47
C ALA A 159 5.54 -4.99 -25.45
N LYS A 160 6.35 -5.88 -24.83
CA LYS A 160 6.01 -7.29 -24.64
C LYS A 160 4.75 -7.46 -23.81
N TYR A 161 4.62 -6.75 -22.69
CA TYR A 161 3.40 -6.79 -21.86
C TYR A 161 2.18 -6.36 -22.67
N GLN A 162 2.29 -5.23 -23.38
CA GLN A 162 1.20 -4.70 -24.20
C GLN A 162 0.78 -5.67 -25.30
N HIS A 163 1.74 -6.31 -25.98
CA HIS A 163 1.46 -7.34 -26.98
C HIS A 163 0.58 -8.46 -26.41
N PHE A 164 0.91 -8.99 -25.22
CA PHE A 164 0.12 -10.06 -24.61
C PHE A 164 -1.24 -9.59 -24.09
N ILE A 165 -1.36 -8.36 -23.61
CA ILE A 165 -2.66 -7.78 -23.23
C ILE A 165 -3.56 -7.63 -24.46
N THR A 166 -3.05 -7.05 -25.55
CA THR A 166 -3.80 -6.92 -26.81
C THR A 166 -4.20 -8.29 -27.36
N LYS A 167 -3.29 -9.27 -27.32
CA LYS A 167 -3.58 -10.66 -27.73
C LYS A 167 -4.72 -11.26 -26.92
N ARG A 168 -4.71 -11.12 -25.58
CA ARG A 168 -5.78 -11.64 -24.70
C ARG A 168 -7.11 -10.97 -24.97
N ALA A 169 -7.13 -9.65 -25.17
CA ALA A 169 -8.35 -8.92 -25.50
C ALA A 169 -8.97 -9.44 -26.82
N HIS A 170 -8.13 -9.64 -27.85
CA HIS A 170 -8.58 -10.20 -29.12
C HIS A 170 -9.27 -11.57 -28.97
N PHE A 171 -8.68 -12.49 -28.19
CA PHE A 171 -9.28 -13.82 -27.94
C PHE A 171 -10.48 -13.80 -26.98
N ALA A 172 -10.65 -12.76 -26.16
CA ALA A 172 -11.82 -12.63 -25.30
C ALA A 172 -13.05 -12.15 -26.08
N ASP A 173 -12.83 -11.45 -27.20
CA ASP A 173 -13.87 -10.96 -28.11
C ASP A 173 -14.18 -11.95 -29.24
N GLU A 174 -13.41 -13.04 -29.38
CA GLU A 174 -13.73 -14.15 -30.29
C GLU A 174 -14.81 -15.06 -29.65
N PRO A 175 -15.90 -15.37 -30.37
CA PRO A 175 -17.03 -16.14 -29.86
C PRO A 175 -16.72 -17.62 -29.60
#